data_AF-A0ABC8BJH3-F1
#
_entry.id   AF-A0ABC8BJH3-F1
#
_cell.length_a   1.000
_cell.length_b   1.000
_cell.length_c   1.000
_cell.angle_alpha   90.00
_cell.angle_beta   90.00
_cell.angle_gamma   90.00
#
_symmetry.space_group_name_H-M   'P 1'
#
loop_
_entity.id
_entity.type
_entity.pdbx_description
1 polymer ?
#
loop_
_entity_poly.entity_id
_entity_poly.type
_entity_poly.pdbx_seq_one_letter_code
_entity_poly.pdbx_strand_id
1 'polypeptide(L)'
;MAKHLTVKDVKAIVEHINSVEQAGLTWDAICDGVTLVIGKRPTRQSLCKHVAIASAYKSRKTNERTAATSLAKPASLAIAAQRIRRLESELAEQRERNRQLLEHFLIVQYNAYKHGVKEDQLLMPLPPIDRERTDSA
;
A
#
# COMPACT_ATOMS: atom_id res chain seq x y z
N MET A 1 -12.92 -17.95 23.01
CA MET A 1 -12.18 -18.46 21.84
C MET A 1 -11.89 -17.31 20.88
N ALA A 2 -10.70 -17.26 20.28
CA ALA A 2 -10.32 -16.21 19.34
C ALA A 2 -11.00 -16.48 17.99
N LYS A 3 -11.88 -15.58 17.53
CA LYS A 3 -12.34 -15.61 16.14
C LYS A 3 -11.13 -15.32 15.26
N HIS A 4 -10.84 -16.21 14.33
CA HIS A 4 -9.89 -15.94 13.27
C HIS A 4 -10.49 -14.87 12.36
N LEU A 5 -9.75 -13.77 12.15
CA LEU A 5 -10.17 -12.72 11.23
C LEU A 5 -10.21 -13.30 9.82
N THR A 6 -11.39 -13.22 9.20
CA THR A 6 -11.56 -13.61 7.80
C THR A 6 -10.96 -12.55 6.87
N VAL A 7 -10.79 -12.88 5.59
CA VAL A 7 -10.32 -11.92 4.58
C VAL A 7 -11.25 -10.70 4.50
N LYS A 8 -12.57 -10.90 4.69
CA LYS A 8 -13.55 -9.81 4.73
C LYS A 8 -13.33 -8.90 5.93
N ASP A 9 -13.07 -9.48 7.11
CA ASP A 9 -12.80 -8.71 8.32
C ASP A 9 -11.52 -7.89 8.17
N VAL A 10 -10.45 -8.50 7.63
CA VAL A 10 -9.18 -7.80 7.36
C VAL A 10 -9.40 -6.61 6.43
N LYS A 11 -10.17 -6.78 5.35
CA LYS A 11 -10.49 -5.70 4.41
C LYS A 11 -11.27 -4.57 5.08
N ALA A 12 -12.32 -4.91 5.83
CA ALA A 12 -13.13 -3.93 6.55
C ALA A 12 -12.33 -3.15 7.60
N ILE A 13 -11.39 -3.81 8.29
CA ILE A 13 -10.48 -3.14 9.24
C ILE A 13 -9.54 -2.17 8.51
N VAL A 14 -8.99 -2.57 7.36
CA VAL A 14 -8.12 -1.69 6.55
C VAL A 14 -8.92 -0.47 6.05
N GLU A 15 -10.15 -0.67 5.58
CA GLU A 15 -11.05 0.42 5.19
C GLU A 15 -11.36 1.35 6.36
N HIS A 16 -11.63 0.80 7.55
CA HIS A 16 -11.83 1.58 8.76
C HIS A 16 -10.60 2.42 9.11
N ILE A 17 -9.40 1.83 9.11
CA ILE A 17 -8.12 2.56 9.34
C ILE A 17 -7.94 3.72 8.35
N ASN A 18 -8.35 3.55 7.10
CA ASN A 18 -8.25 4.59 6.08
C ASN A 18 -9.26 5.72 6.31
N SER A 19 -10.44 5.41 6.87
CA SER A 19 -11.52 6.38 7.15
C SER A 19 -11.34 7.20 8.43
N VAL A 20 -10.64 6.67 9.45
CA VAL A 20 -10.44 7.34 10.74
C VAL A 20 -9.63 8.62 10.56
N GLU A 21 -10.08 9.69 11.21
CA GLU A 21 -9.35 10.96 11.22
C GLU A 21 -7.95 10.78 11.79
N GLN A 22 -6.97 11.38 11.11
CA GLN A 22 -5.55 11.21 11.40
C GLN A 22 -5.21 11.58 12.87
N ALA A 23 -5.84 12.63 13.42
CA ALA A 23 -5.62 13.09 14.80
C ALA A 23 -6.02 12.05 15.87
N GLY A 24 -6.91 11.11 15.54
CA GLY A 24 -7.38 10.05 16.44
C GLY A 24 -6.75 8.68 16.20
N LEU A 25 -5.76 8.57 15.29
CA LEU A 25 -5.23 7.28 14.84
C LEU A 25 -4.35 6.59 15.90
N THR A 26 -5.01 5.84 16.79
CA THR A 26 -4.40 4.99 17.82
C THR A 26 -4.88 3.56 17.69
N TRP A 27 -4.09 2.60 18.19
CA TRP A 27 -4.50 1.20 18.18
C TRP A 27 -5.77 0.96 18.99
N ASP A 28 -5.96 1.67 20.09
CA ASP A 28 -7.18 1.58 20.90
C ASP A 28 -8.41 2.09 20.13
N ALA A 29 -8.32 3.26 19.49
CA ALA A 29 -9.40 3.79 18.66
C ALA A 29 -9.77 2.82 17.52
N ILE A 30 -8.78 2.17 16.90
CA ILE A 30 -9.02 1.16 15.86
C ILE A 30 -9.70 -0.07 16.47
N CYS A 31 -9.21 -0.59 17.61
CA CYS A 31 -9.81 -1.75 18.26
C CYS A 31 -11.27 -1.49 18.65
N ASP A 32 -11.58 -0.28 19.12
CA ASP A 32 -12.92 0.12 19.51
C ASP A 32 -13.83 0.25 18.27
N GLY A 33 -13.36 0.95 17.23
CA GLY A 33 -14.15 1.18 16.01
C GLY A 33 -14.46 -0.09 15.21
N VAL A 34 -13.57 -1.09 15.21
CA VAL A 34 -13.81 -2.37 14.51
C VAL A 34 -14.58 -3.39 15.35
N THR A 35 -14.88 -3.09 16.62
CA THR A 35 -15.67 -3.97 17.49
C THR A 35 -17.05 -4.23 16.92
N LEU A 36 -17.69 -3.21 16.32
CA LEU A 36 -19.01 -3.32 15.68
C LEU A 36 -18.97 -4.19 14.41
N VAL A 37 -17.84 -4.20 13.71
CA VAL A 37 -17.65 -4.94 12.44
C VAL A 37 -17.39 -6.43 12.70
N ILE A 38 -16.57 -6.73 13.70
CA ILE A 38 -16.12 -8.11 13.99
C ILE A 38 -17.01 -8.79 15.04
N GLY A 39 -17.82 -8.01 15.76
CA GLY A 39 -18.68 -8.44 16.86
C GLY A 39 -17.92 -8.71 18.17
N LYS A 40 -16.61 -8.51 18.19
CA LYS A 40 -15.76 -8.60 19.38
C LYS A 40 -14.59 -7.65 19.26
N ARG A 41 -14.22 -6.99 20.36
CA ARG A 41 -13.03 -6.13 20.44
C ARG A 41 -11.76 -6.94 20.17
N PRO A 42 -11.05 -6.69 19.06
CA PRO A 42 -9.77 -7.33 18.82
C PRO A 42 -8.68 -6.71 19.70
N THR A 43 -7.56 -7.40 19.84
CA THR A 43 -6.37 -6.84 20.48
C THR A 43 -5.40 -6.33 19.42
N ARG A 44 -4.59 -5.33 19.78
CA ARG A 44 -3.50 -4.84 18.92
C ARG A 44 -2.64 -5.97 18.37
N GLN A 45 -2.26 -6.94 19.22
CA GLN A 45 -1.46 -8.09 18.79
C GLN A 45 -2.16 -8.92 17.72
N SER A 46 -3.48 -9.12 17.82
CA SER A 46 -4.25 -9.83 16.80
C SER A 46 -4.27 -9.07 15.49
N LEU A 47 -4.42 -7.74 15.53
CA LEU A 47 -4.42 -6.90 14.34
C LEU A 47 -3.05 -6.85 13.65
N CYS A 48 -1.96 -6.69 14.42
CA CYS A 48 -0.60 -6.60 13.88
C CYS A 48 -0.10 -7.90 13.22
N LYS A 49 -0.71 -9.07 13.53
CA LYS A 49 -0.39 -10.32 12.84
C LYS A 49 -0.76 -10.30 11.36
N HIS A 50 -1.71 -9.47 10.97
CA HIS A 50 -2.11 -9.31 9.57
C HIS A 50 -1.29 -8.20 8.92
N VAL A 51 -0.44 -8.59 7.96
CA VAL A 51 0.48 -7.68 7.26
C VAL A 51 -0.27 -6.50 6.63
N ALA A 52 -1.45 -6.73 6.05
CA ALA A 52 -2.28 -5.68 5.45
C ALA A 52 -2.77 -4.62 6.47
N ILE A 53 -3.11 -5.05 7.70
CA ILE A 53 -3.56 -4.14 8.76
C ILE A 53 -2.38 -3.36 9.32
N ALA A 54 -1.27 -4.04 9.58
CA ALA A 54 -0.04 -3.43 10.07
C ALA A 54 0.52 -2.41 9.06
N SER A 55 0.51 -2.73 7.77
CA SER A 55 0.97 -1.83 6.71
C SER A 55 0.06 -0.62 6.58
N ALA A 56 -1.28 -0.80 6.56
CA ALA A 56 -2.23 0.31 6.50
C ALA A 56 -2.04 1.32 7.66
N TYR A 57 -1.91 0.82 8.89
CA TYR A 57 -1.64 1.66 10.06
C TYR A 57 -0.30 2.41 9.93
N LYS A 58 0.77 1.70 9.54
CA LYS A 58 2.10 2.30 9.38
C LYS A 58 2.10 3.38 8.31
N SER A 59 1.52 3.11 7.14
CA SER A 59 1.42 4.05 6.02
C SER A 59 0.67 5.33 6.41
N ARG A 60 -0.43 5.22 7.17
CA ARG A 60 -1.15 6.39 7.68
C ARG A 60 -0.32 7.19 8.68
N LYS A 61 0.40 6.53 9.58
CA LYS A 61 1.25 7.19 10.58
C LYS A 61 2.49 7.84 9.96
N THR A 62 3.05 7.27 8.89
CA THR A 62 4.15 7.89 8.14
C THR A 62 3.67 9.08 7.32
N ASN A 63 2.48 9.00 6.73
CA ASN A 63 1.89 10.14 6.02
C ASN A 63 1.64 11.34 6.94
N GLU A 64 1.42 11.14 8.23
CA GLU A 64 1.33 12.21 9.23
C GLU A 64 2.59 13.10 9.27
N ARG A 65 3.78 12.49 9.09
CA ARG A 65 5.06 13.21 9.04
C ARG A 65 5.23 14.00 7.75
N THR A 66 4.57 13.59 6.68
CA THR A 66 4.69 14.22 5.35
C THR A 66 3.55 15.23 5.09
N ALA A 67 2.35 14.97 5.61
CA ALA A 67 1.12 15.75 5.44
C ALA A 67 1.03 17.01 6.32
N ALA A 68 2.05 17.30 7.13
CA ALA A 68 2.23 18.64 7.70
C ALA A 68 2.39 19.73 6.60
N THR A 69 2.61 19.33 5.34
CA THR A 69 2.36 20.18 4.18
C THR A 69 0.85 20.25 3.91
N SER A 70 0.23 21.34 4.37
CA SER A 70 -1.21 21.59 4.35
C SER A 70 -1.91 21.10 3.08
N LEU A 71 -2.97 20.31 3.24
CA LEU A 71 -3.98 20.11 2.20
C LEU A 71 -4.64 21.47 1.93
N ALA A 72 -4.09 22.22 0.98
CA ALA A 72 -4.72 23.43 0.48
C ALA A 72 -6.10 23.02 -0.06
N LYS A 73 -7.17 23.50 0.61
CA LYS A 73 -8.53 23.23 0.17
C LYS A 73 -8.65 23.74 -1.28
N PRO A 74 -9.19 22.92 -2.20
CA PRO A 74 -9.35 23.35 -3.58
C PRO A 74 -10.25 24.60 -3.61
N ALA A 75 -9.89 25.57 -4.47
CA ALA A 75 -10.58 26.85 -4.54
C ALA A 75 -12.06 26.73 -4.97
N SER A 76 -12.47 25.61 -5.60
CA SER A 76 -13.86 25.32 -5.95
C SER A 76 -14.15 23.82 -6.07
N LEU A 77 -15.43 23.45 -5.98
CA LEU A 77 -15.90 22.08 -6.20
C LEU A 77 -15.58 21.56 -7.62
N ALA A 78 -15.63 22.44 -8.63
CA ALA A 78 -15.28 22.08 -10.00
C ALA A 78 -13.81 21.67 -10.14
N ILE A 79 -12.90 22.41 -9.50
CA ILE A 79 -11.46 22.09 -9.48
C ILE A 79 -11.22 20.77 -8.73
N ALA A 80 -11.96 20.53 -7.63
CA ALA A 80 -11.89 19.27 -6.90
C ALA A 80 -12.32 18.08 -7.77
N ALA A 81 -13.46 18.20 -8.49
CA ALA A 81 -13.96 17.17 -9.39
C ALA A 81 -12.98 16.88 -10.54
N GLN A 82 -12.38 17.92 -11.12
CA GLN A 82 -11.36 17.75 -12.16
C GLN A 82 -10.11 17.03 -11.63
N ARG A 83 -9.66 17.39 -10.42
CA ARG A 83 -8.53 16.72 -9.77
C ARG A 83 -8.83 15.25 -9.46
N ILE A 84 -10.02 14.94 -8.96
CA ILE A 84 -10.46 13.56 -8.70
C ILE A 84 -10.42 12.75 -10.00
N ARG A 85 -11.03 13.27 -11.08
CA ARG A 85 -11.06 12.59 -12.38
C ARG A 85 -9.67 12.30 -12.93
N ARG A 86 -8.75 13.27 -12.79
CA ARG A 86 -7.35 13.09 -13.18
C ARG A 86 -6.68 11.98 -12.36
N LEU A 87 -6.83 12.02 -11.05
CA LEU A 87 -6.24 11.01 -10.15
C LEU A 87 -6.83 9.61 -10.41
N GLU A 88 -8.12 9.50 -10.69
CA GLU A 88 -8.76 8.24 -11.08
C GLU A 88 -8.20 7.69 -12.39
N SER A 89 -7.98 8.56 -13.38
CA SER A 89 -7.36 8.18 -14.65
C SER A 89 -5.91 7.70 -14.47
N GLU A 90 -5.11 8.46 -13.72
CA GLU A 90 -3.72 8.08 -13.40
C GLU A 90 -3.69 6.75 -12.64
N LEU A 91 -4.60 6.55 -11.69
CA LEU A 91 -4.69 5.31 -10.92
C LEU A 91 -5.11 4.12 -11.78
N ALA A 92 -6.02 4.31 -12.74
CA ALA A 92 -6.39 3.27 -13.70
C ALA A 92 -5.19 2.88 -14.58
N GLU A 93 -4.46 3.87 -15.11
CA GLU A 93 -3.27 3.64 -15.93
C GLU A 93 -2.16 2.93 -15.14
N GLN A 94 -1.91 3.35 -13.89
CA GLN A 94 -0.91 2.72 -13.02
C GLN A 94 -1.27 1.28 -12.69
N ARG A 95 -2.56 0.98 -12.44
CA ARG A 95 -3.03 -0.39 -12.22
C ARG A 95 -2.82 -1.26 -13.45
N GLU A 96 -3.09 -0.73 -14.63
CA GLU A 96 -2.88 -1.44 -15.88
C GLU A 96 -1.38 -1.71 -16.13
N ARG A 97 -0.51 -0.72 -15.92
CA ARG A 97 0.94 -0.92 -15.98
C ARG A 97 1.43 -1.95 -14.98
N ASN A 98 0.88 -1.97 -13.76
CA ASN A 98 1.22 -2.98 -12.76
C ASN A 98 0.80 -4.38 -13.22
N ARG A 99 -0.40 -4.53 -13.78
CA ARG A 99 -0.87 -5.80 -14.36
C ARG A 99 0.08 -6.30 -15.44
N GLN A 100 0.46 -5.44 -16.38
CA GLN A 100 1.41 -5.79 -17.46
C GLN A 100 2.78 -6.19 -16.93
N LEU A 101 3.29 -5.51 -15.90
CA LEU A 101 4.55 -5.87 -15.24
C LEU A 101 4.47 -7.23 -14.56
N LEU A 102 3.35 -7.55 -13.90
CA LEU A 102 3.14 -8.87 -13.29
C LEU A 102 3.07 -9.98 -14.34
N GLU A 103 2.39 -9.73 -15.46
CA GLU A 103 2.36 -10.67 -16.60
C GLU A 103 3.76 -10.91 -17.17
N HIS A 104 4.53 -9.84 -17.36
CA HIS A 104 5.91 -9.96 -17.82
C HIS A 104 6.78 -10.73 -16.82
N PHE A 105 6.62 -10.46 -15.53
CA PHE A 105 7.34 -11.16 -14.46
C PHE A 105 7.06 -12.66 -14.47
N LEU A 106 5.82 -13.08 -14.72
CA LEU A 106 5.47 -14.51 -14.87
C LEU A 106 6.18 -15.16 -16.07
N ILE A 107 6.24 -14.48 -17.21
CA ILE A 107 6.95 -14.97 -18.40
C ILE A 107 8.45 -15.16 -18.08
N VAL A 108 9.06 -14.17 -17.43
CA VAL A 108 10.46 -14.23 -17.01
C VAL A 108 10.69 -15.38 -16.03
N GLN A 109 9.83 -15.54 -15.03
CA GLN A 109 9.91 -16.62 -14.05
C GLN A 109 9.83 -18.00 -14.70
N TYR A 110 8.88 -18.19 -15.63
CA TYR A 110 8.72 -19.45 -16.37
C TYR A 110 9.96 -19.78 -17.21
N ASN A 111 10.47 -18.81 -17.96
CA ASN A 111 11.64 -19.01 -18.81
C ASN A 111 12.90 -19.25 -17.97
N ALA A 112 13.08 -18.52 -16.86
CA ALA A 112 14.17 -18.75 -15.94
C ALA A 112 14.19 -20.18 -15.40
N TYR A 113 13.02 -20.67 -14.96
CA TYR A 113 12.88 -22.07 -14.52
C TYR A 113 13.24 -23.06 -15.64
N LYS A 114 12.72 -22.85 -16.85
CA LYS A 114 13.00 -23.69 -18.03
C LYS A 114 14.50 -23.74 -18.37
N HIS A 115 15.21 -22.64 -18.16
CA HIS A 115 16.64 -22.51 -18.44
C HIS A 115 17.54 -22.80 -17.22
N GLY A 116 16.98 -23.25 -16.09
CA GLY A 116 17.74 -23.60 -14.89
C GLY A 116 18.35 -22.40 -14.16
N VAL A 117 17.87 -21.19 -14.42
CA VAL A 117 18.29 -19.97 -13.71
C VAL A 117 17.68 -20.00 -12.31
N LYS A 118 18.52 -19.79 -11.30
CA LYS A 118 18.09 -19.79 -9.90
C LYS A 118 17.55 -18.42 -9.49
N GLU A 119 16.71 -18.40 -8.47
CA GLU A 119 16.05 -17.19 -7.98
C GLU A 119 17.04 -16.13 -7.46
N ASP A 120 18.12 -16.56 -6.80
CA ASP A 120 19.20 -15.70 -6.32
C ASP A 120 19.93 -14.97 -7.46
N GLN A 121 20.02 -15.60 -8.64
CA GLN A 121 20.59 -14.98 -9.84
C GLN A 121 19.66 -13.93 -10.45
N LEU A 122 18.33 -14.16 -10.42
CA LEU A 122 17.33 -13.23 -10.94
C LEU A 122 17.14 -12.01 -10.05
N LEU A 123 17.19 -12.19 -8.74
CA LEU A 123 16.97 -11.13 -7.74
C LEU A 123 18.26 -10.46 -7.29
N MET A 124 19.38 -10.77 -7.94
CA MET A 124 20.65 -10.11 -7.68
C MET A 124 20.48 -8.58 -7.84
N PRO A 125 20.96 -7.76 -6.89
CA PRO A 125 20.85 -6.33 -7.01
C PRO A 125 21.56 -5.86 -8.28
N LEU A 126 21.00 -4.82 -8.91
CA LEU A 126 21.62 -4.20 -10.07
C LEU A 126 23.05 -3.73 -9.70
N PRO A 127 24.02 -3.89 -10.62
CA PRO A 127 25.37 -3.41 -10.37
C PRO A 127 25.35 -1.90 -10.10
N PRO A 128 26.26 -1.39 -9.24
CA PRO A 128 26.36 0.04 -9.00
C PRO A 128 26.64 0.77 -10.31
N ILE A 129 25.81 1.76 -10.61
CA ILE A 129 26.00 2.61 -11.79
C ILE A 129 27.05 3.65 -11.44
N ASP A 130 28.25 3.53 -12.00
CA ASP A 130 29.25 4.59 -11.95
C ASP A 130 28.81 5.75 -12.84
N ARG A 131 28.47 6.88 -12.22
CA ARG A 131 27.98 8.08 -12.89
C ARG A 131 29.09 9.10 -13.17
N GLU A 132 30.36 8.78 -12.87
CA GLU A 132 31.50 9.70 -13.03
C GLU A 132 32.26 9.51 -14.34
N ARG A 133 31.86 8.58 -15.22
CA ARG A 133 32.43 8.48 -16.58
C ARG A 133 31.87 9.57 -17.50
N THR A 134 32.42 10.78 -17.40
CA THR A 134 32.50 11.68 -18.55
C THR A 134 33.61 11.14 -19.45
N ASP A 135 33.24 10.36 -20.48
CA ASP A 135 34.14 10.09 -21.59
C ASP A 135 34.40 11.43 -22.31
N SER A 136 35.47 12.13 -21.91
CA SER A 136 36.08 13.18 -22.72
C SER A 136 36.76 12.50 -23.90
N ALA A 137 36.05 12.47 -25.02
CA ALA A 137 36.59 12.20 -26.36
C ALA A 137 37.19 13.49 -26.95
#